data_AF-A0A6N2MKB5-F1
#
_entry.id   AF-A0A6N2MKB5-F1
#
_cell.length_a   1.000
_cell.length_b   1.000
_cell.length_c   1.000
_cell.angle_alpha   90.00
_cell.angle_beta   90.00
_cell.angle_gamma   90.00
#
_symmetry.space_group_name_H-M   'P 1'
#
loop_
_entity.id
_entity.type
_entity.pdbx_description
1 polymer ?
#
loop_
_entity_poly.entity_id
_entity_poly.type
_entity_poly.pdbx_seq_one_letter_code
_entity_poly.pdbx_strand_id
1 'polypeptide(L)'
;MSSIGTGYDLSVTTFSPDGRVFQIEYAAKAVDNSGTVIGIKCKDGIVMGVEKLIASKMMLPGSNRRIHAVHRHSGMAVAGLAADGRQIVARAKSEATNYQSVYGEPIPIKELADRVASYVHLCTLYWWLRPFGCGVILGGYDRDGPQLYMVEPSGISYRYFGAAIGKGKQAAKTEIEKLKLSEMTCREGVIEVAKIIYKVHDEAKDKAFELEMSWVCDESKRQHEKRKPRQQLGMLWKKWMLIRKLNSPLGDHCCLYVIGSLFSQCQIPSGEIEKLKLSEMTCREGVIEVAKIIYKVHDEAKDKAFELEMSWVCDESKRLHEKASPAVIYLKAFFFVEHVKIQVGLC
;
A
#
# COMPACT_ATOMS: atom_id res chain seq x y z
N MET A 1 -27.47 -13.44 -13.16
CA MET A 1 -28.03 -12.87 -11.92
C MET A 1 -29.53 -13.10 -11.96
N SER A 2 -30.03 -14.12 -11.26
CA SER A 2 -31.45 -14.35 -11.08
C SER A 2 -32.05 -13.17 -10.31
N SER A 3 -33.10 -12.57 -10.86
CA SER A 3 -33.75 -11.36 -10.36
C SER A 3 -34.61 -11.66 -9.13
N ILE A 4 -33.98 -11.80 -7.96
CA ILE A 4 -34.69 -12.01 -6.67
C ILE A 4 -35.37 -10.70 -6.17
N GLY A 5 -35.36 -9.61 -6.94
CA GLY A 5 -35.80 -8.29 -6.48
C GLY A 5 -36.61 -7.48 -7.50
N THR A 6 -37.46 -8.09 -8.32
CA THR A 6 -38.33 -7.35 -9.25
C THR A 6 -39.40 -6.57 -8.48
N GLY A 7 -39.03 -5.40 -7.94
CA GLY A 7 -39.92 -4.46 -7.24
C GLY A 7 -39.25 -3.76 -6.04
N TYR A 8 -38.51 -4.48 -5.22
CA TYR A 8 -37.92 -3.96 -3.96
C TYR A 8 -36.65 -3.13 -4.16
N ASP A 9 -36.10 -3.12 -5.37
CA ASP A 9 -34.85 -2.42 -5.69
C ASP A 9 -35.08 -0.95 -6.14
N LEU A 10 -36.30 -0.57 -6.49
CA LEU A 10 -36.57 0.74 -7.09
C LEU A 10 -36.42 1.90 -6.10
N SER A 11 -36.47 1.63 -4.80
CA SER A 11 -36.45 2.66 -3.75
C SER A 11 -35.53 2.25 -2.61
N VAL A 12 -34.89 3.25 -2.00
CA VAL A 12 -33.92 3.04 -0.92
C VAL A 12 -34.56 2.71 0.43
N THR A 13 -35.85 3.02 0.59
CA THR A 13 -36.60 2.86 1.85
C THR A 13 -37.38 1.55 1.93
N THR A 14 -37.41 0.78 0.84
CA THR A 14 -38.20 -0.44 0.78
C THR A 14 -37.35 -1.62 1.21
N PHE A 15 -37.85 -2.33 2.21
CA PHE A 15 -37.24 -3.57 2.68
C PHE A 15 -37.67 -4.74 1.79
N SER A 16 -36.74 -5.65 1.53
CA SER A 16 -37.04 -6.95 0.95
C SER A 16 -37.77 -7.84 1.97
N PRO A 17 -38.39 -8.94 1.53
CA PRO A 17 -38.98 -9.94 2.44
C PRO A 17 -37.99 -10.49 3.49
N ASP A 18 -36.68 -10.46 3.19
CA ASP A 18 -35.60 -10.86 4.09
C ASP A 18 -35.15 -9.74 5.05
N GLY A 19 -35.80 -8.57 5.03
CA GLY A 19 -35.42 -7.40 5.84
C GLY A 19 -34.17 -6.66 5.34
N ARG A 20 -33.80 -6.82 4.07
CA ARG A 20 -32.60 -6.21 3.47
C ARG A 20 -32.96 -5.02 2.61
N VAL A 21 -32.04 -4.05 2.51
CA VAL A 21 -32.16 -2.90 1.60
C VAL A 21 -31.18 -3.08 0.45
N PHE A 22 -31.68 -3.48 -0.72
CA PHE A 22 -30.82 -3.83 -1.85
C PHE A 22 -30.00 -2.63 -2.39
N GLN A 23 -30.54 -1.42 -2.33
CA GLN A 23 -29.82 -0.20 -2.73
C GLN A 23 -28.52 0.04 -1.95
N ILE A 24 -28.50 -0.28 -0.65
CA ILE A 24 -27.29 -0.19 0.16
C ILE A 24 -26.26 -1.23 -0.29
N GLU A 25 -26.69 -2.43 -0.65
CA GLU A 25 -25.80 -3.49 -1.13
C GLU A 25 -25.19 -3.17 -2.49
N TYR A 26 -25.95 -2.52 -3.39
CA TYR A 26 -25.38 -2.04 -4.65
C TYR A 26 -24.39 -0.91 -4.42
N ALA A 27 -24.66 0.00 -3.49
CA ALA A 27 -23.70 1.02 -3.08
C ALA A 27 -22.42 0.38 -2.52
N ALA A 28 -22.53 -0.64 -1.66
CA ALA A 28 -21.39 -1.39 -1.15
C ALA A 28 -20.58 -2.08 -2.26
N LYS A 29 -21.25 -2.70 -3.24
CA LYS A 29 -20.59 -3.26 -4.44
C LYS A 29 -19.87 -2.20 -5.26
N ALA A 30 -20.42 -0.99 -5.37
CA ALA A 30 -19.75 0.13 -6.05
C ALA A 30 -18.48 0.58 -5.30
N VAL A 31 -18.50 0.56 -3.96
CA VAL A 31 -17.31 0.81 -3.13
C VAL A 31 -16.26 -0.28 -3.35
N ASP A 32 -16.68 -1.53 -3.42
CA ASP A 32 -15.79 -2.67 -3.67
C ASP A 32 -15.14 -2.62 -5.06
N ASN A 33 -15.73 -1.95 -6.04
CA ASN A 33 -15.10 -1.75 -7.35
C ASN A 33 -14.09 -0.59 -7.38
N SER A 34 -13.88 0.10 -6.26
CA SER A 34 -12.95 1.22 -6.19
C SER A 34 -11.54 0.78 -5.79
N GLY A 35 -10.54 1.63 -6.11
CA GLY A 35 -9.15 1.43 -5.69
C GLY A 35 -9.02 1.25 -4.18
N THR A 36 -8.06 0.41 -3.78
CA THR A 36 -7.92 -0.06 -2.41
C THR A 36 -7.48 1.06 -1.47
N VAL A 37 -8.16 1.20 -0.34
CA VAL A 37 -7.85 2.13 0.74
C VAL A 37 -7.57 1.34 2.00
N ILE A 38 -6.46 1.65 2.67
CA ILE A 38 -6.02 0.97 3.89
C ILE A 38 -5.76 2.01 4.97
N GLY A 39 -6.20 1.74 6.19
CA GLY A 39 -5.86 2.47 7.39
C GLY A 39 -5.32 1.53 8.45
N ILE A 40 -4.23 1.90 9.11
CA ILE A 40 -3.63 1.13 10.19
C ILE A 40 -3.39 2.04 11.39
N LYS A 41 -3.81 1.60 12.57
CA LYS A 41 -3.46 2.19 13.85
C LYS A 41 -2.13 1.59 14.33
N CYS A 42 -1.15 2.46 14.53
CA CYS A 42 0.15 2.15 15.12
C CYS A 42 0.17 2.59 16.60
N LYS A 43 1.27 2.32 17.31
CA LYS A 43 1.47 2.74 18.71
C LYS A 43 1.48 4.27 18.87
N ASP A 44 2.16 4.93 17.95
CA ASP A 44 2.51 6.36 17.92
C ASP A 44 1.60 7.20 17.02
N GLY A 45 0.59 6.58 16.39
CA GLY A 45 -0.27 7.29 15.44
C GLY A 45 -1.07 6.39 14.50
N ILE A 46 -1.45 6.95 13.35
CA ILE A 46 -2.26 6.32 12.32
C ILE A 46 -1.63 6.58 10.96
N VAL A 47 -1.66 5.56 10.12
CA VAL A 47 -1.23 5.64 8.72
C VAL A 47 -2.40 5.26 7.83
N MET A 48 -2.62 6.05 6.77
CA MET A 48 -3.58 5.76 5.72
C MET A 48 -2.89 5.74 4.36
N GLY A 49 -3.23 4.76 3.54
CA GLY A 49 -2.73 4.60 2.19
C GLY A 49 -3.87 4.37 1.21
N VAL A 50 -3.78 4.98 0.04
CA VAL A 50 -4.76 4.87 -1.04
C VAL A 50 -4.07 4.52 -2.33
N GLU A 51 -4.56 3.45 -2.95
CA GLU A 51 -4.27 3.08 -4.33
C GLU A 51 -5.07 3.96 -5.29
N LYS A 52 -4.38 4.77 -6.08
CA LYS A 52 -5.01 5.63 -7.09
C LYS A 52 -4.70 5.15 -8.50
N LEU A 53 -5.67 4.51 -9.14
CA LEU A 53 -5.56 4.10 -10.53
C LEU A 53 -5.39 5.31 -11.45
N ILE A 54 -4.36 5.27 -12.30
CA ILE A 54 -4.09 6.30 -13.30
C ILE A 54 -4.98 6.03 -14.50
N ALA A 55 -5.98 6.89 -14.70
CA ALA A 55 -6.93 6.74 -15.81
C ALA A 55 -6.29 7.05 -17.18
N SER A 56 -5.43 8.06 -17.22
CA SER A 56 -4.75 8.55 -18.44
C SER A 56 -3.35 9.05 -18.11
N LYS A 57 -2.40 8.82 -19.02
CA LYS A 57 -1.03 9.36 -18.94
C LYS A 57 -0.97 10.88 -19.02
N MET A 58 -2.01 11.54 -19.54
CA MET A 58 -2.11 13.00 -19.62
C MET A 58 -2.49 13.65 -18.28
N MET A 59 -2.93 12.86 -17.29
CA MET A 59 -3.28 13.39 -15.98
C MET A 59 -2.02 13.76 -15.21
N LEU A 60 -1.94 15.02 -14.77
CA LEU A 60 -0.84 15.47 -13.92
C LEU A 60 -0.83 14.68 -12.60
N PRO A 61 0.35 14.22 -12.12
CA PRO A 61 0.45 13.56 -10.83
C PRO A 61 -0.06 14.46 -9.70
N GLY A 62 -0.89 13.89 -8.82
CA GLY A 62 -1.48 14.61 -7.68
C GLY A 62 -2.75 15.43 -7.94
N SER A 63 -3.30 15.47 -9.16
CA SER A 63 -4.56 16.18 -9.45
C SER A 63 -5.79 15.52 -8.82
N ASN A 64 -5.85 14.19 -8.88
CA ASN A 64 -6.91 13.42 -8.21
C ASN A 64 -6.44 13.04 -6.81
N ARG A 65 -7.07 13.60 -5.77
CA ARG A 65 -6.77 13.38 -4.35
C ARG A 65 -7.91 12.62 -3.71
N ARG A 66 -7.59 11.56 -2.96
CA ARG A 66 -8.58 10.75 -2.23
C ARG A 66 -8.43 10.83 -0.72
N ILE A 67 -7.29 11.30 -0.25
CA ILE A 67 -7.08 11.61 1.16
C ILE A 67 -7.34 13.11 1.38
N HIS A 68 -8.10 13.44 2.41
CA HIS A 68 -8.44 14.80 2.77
C HIS A 68 -8.19 15.05 4.25
N ALA A 69 -7.53 16.17 4.57
CA ALA A 69 -7.47 16.65 5.95
C ALA A 69 -8.87 17.16 6.32
N VAL A 70 -9.45 16.65 7.42
CA VAL A 70 -10.75 17.10 7.93
C VAL A 70 -10.54 18.19 8.97
N HIS A 71 -9.62 17.95 9.90
CA HIS A 71 -9.13 18.94 10.87
C HIS A 71 -7.61 18.92 10.92
N ARG A 72 -6.99 19.75 11.77
CA ARG A 72 -5.55 19.70 12.02
C ARG A 72 -5.11 18.35 12.57
N HIS A 73 -5.90 17.71 13.44
CA HIS A 73 -5.56 16.46 14.11
C HIS A 73 -6.21 15.20 13.49
N SER A 74 -6.95 15.37 12.38
CA SER A 74 -7.72 14.28 11.76
C SER A 74 -7.68 14.32 10.22
N GLY A 75 -7.60 13.12 9.63
CA GLY A 75 -7.60 12.90 8.20
C GLY A 75 -8.58 11.82 7.80
N MET A 76 -8.97 11.86 6.54
CA MET A 76 -10.02 10.99 6.02
C MET A 76 -9.69 10.52 4.62
N ALA A 77 -9.75 9.20 4.41
CA ALA A 77 -9.49 8.55 3.14
C ALA A 77 -10.80 8.00 2.56
N VAL A 78 -11.05 8.32 1.29
CA VAL A 78 -12.30 7.98 0.59
C VAL A 78 -12.08 6.83 -0.39
N ALA A 79 -12.95 5.82 -0.31
CA ALA A 79 -13.12 4.77 -1.30
C ALA A 79 -14.52 4.88 -1.96
N GLY A 80 -14.66 4.41 -3.20
CA GLY A 80 -15.90 4.49 -3.98
C GLY A 80 -15.97 5.71 -4.91
N LEU A 81 -17.17 6.26 -5.07
CA LEU A 81 -17.42 7.40 -5.95
C LEU A 81 -16.82 8.68 -5.38
N ALA A 82 -15.88 9.28 -6.11
CA ALA A 82 -15.13 10.44 -5.62
C ALA A 82 -15.99 11.70 -5.39
N ALA A 83 -17.10 11.85 -6.13
CA ALA A 83 -18.02 12.98 -5.96
C ALA A 83 -18.75 12.92 -4.62
N ASP A 84 -19.34 11.76 -4.30
CA ASP A 84 -19.98 11.46 -3.02
C ASP A 84 -18.98 11.65 -1.86
N GLY A 85 -17.77 11.11 -2.01
CA GLY A 85 -16.73 11.26 -1.01
C GLY A 85 -16.36 12.71 -0.70
N ARG A 86 -16.31 13.60 -1.71
CA ARG A 86 -16.06 15.03 -1.48
C ARG A 86 -17.18 15.69 -0.68
N GLN A 87 -18.43 15.26 -0.86
CA GLN A 87 -19.54 15.78 -0.06
C GLN A 87 -19.42 15.33 1.40
N ILE A 88 -19.08 14.06 1.65
CA ILE A 88 -18.84 13.55 3.01
C ILE A 88 -17.68 14.32 3.66
N VAL A 89 -16.58 14.56 2.93
CA VAL A 89 -15.44 15.36 3.42
C VAL A 89 -15.87 16.79 3.75
N ALA A 90 -16.65 17.44 2.90
CA ALA A 90 -17.12 18.80 3.14
C ALA A 90 -18.02 18.86 4.38
N ARG A 91 -18.92 17.87 4.54
CA ARG A 91 -19.78 17.74 5.72
C ARG A 91 -18.96 17.52 6.98
N ALA A 92 -18.00 16.59 6.97
CA ALA A 92 -17.13 16.30 8.10
C ALA A 92 -16.31 17.53 8.54
N LYS A 93 -15.80 18.32 7.58
CA LYS A 93 -15.10 19.58 7.86
C LYS A 93 -15.99 20.63 8.52
N SER A 94 -17.22 20.78 8.01
CA SER A 94 -18.20 21.69 8.58
C SER A 94 -18.54 21.30 10.02
N GLU A 95 -18.78 20.02 10.27
CA GLU A 95 -19.05 19.50 11.62
C GLU A 95 -17.87 19.69 12.58
N ALA A 96 -16.65 19.40 12.14
CA ALA A 96 -15.45 19.60 12.97
C ALA A 96 -15.23 21.09 13.32
N THR A 97 -15.48 21.99 12.37
CA THR A 97 -15.34 23.44 12.58
C THR A 97 -16.44 23.98 13.49
N ASN A 98 -17.68 23.50 13.30
CA ASN A 98 -18.82 23.86 14.12
C ASN A 98 -18.60 23.43 15.57
N TYR A 99 -18.18 22.17 15.80
CA TYR A 99 -17.87 21.68 17.13
C TYR A 99 -16.81 22.53 17.83
N GLN A 100 -15.72 22.85 17.13
CA GLN A 100 -14.67 23.70 17.69
C GLN A 100 -15.16 25.12 18.00
N SER A 101 -16.08 25.66 17.20
CA SER A 101 -16.64 27.00 17.42
C SER A 101 -17.57 27.04 18.64
N VAL A 102 -18.34 25.96 18.87
CA VAL A 102 -19.30 25.86 19.98
C VAL A 102 -18.60 25.52 21.30
N TYR A 103 -17.68 24.55 21.30
CA TYR A 103 -17.06 24.02 22.52
C TYR A 103 -15.65 24.56 22.79
N GLY A 104 -15.02 25.24 21.83
CA GLY A 104 -13.64 25.76 21.96
C GLY A 104 -12.55 24.68 21.87
N GLU A 105 -12.91 23.42 21.65
CA GLU A 105 -12.01 22.27 21.64
C GLU A 105 -12.03 21.55 20.27
N PRO A 106 -10.93 20.96 19.78
CA PRO A 106 -10.99 20.01 18.66
C PRO A 106 -11.99 18.88 18.92
N ILE A 107 -12.70 18.46 17.86
CA ILE A 107 -13.71 17.40 17.95
C ILE A 107 -13.08 16.03 18.24
N PRO A 108 -13.60 15.25 19.20
CA PRO A 108 -13.22 13.86 19.38
C PRO A 108 -13.53 13.01 18.14
N ILE A 109 -12.68 12.05 17.81
CA ILE A 109 -12.80 11.30 16.53
C ILE A 109 -14.04 10.41 16.53
N LYS A 110 -14.38 9.84 17.68
CA LYS A 110 -15.61 9.06 17.86
C LYS A 110 -16.85 9.89 17.49
N GLU A 111 -16.96 11.09 18.06
CA GLU A 111 -18.08 12.01 17.82
C GLU A 111 -18.15 12.41 16.35
N LEU A 112 -16.99 12.71 15.74
CA LEU A 112 -16.93 13.02 14.31
C LEU A 112 -17.38 11.84 13.43
N ALA A 113 -16.96 10.62 13.77
CA ALA A 113 -17.35 9.41 13.05
C ALA A 113 -18.86 9.18 13.14
N ASP A 114 -19.44 9.32 14.34
CA ASP A 114 -20.87 9.09 14.60
C ASP A 114 -21.76 10.15 13.91
N ARG A 115 -21.31 11.41 13.86
CA ARG A 115 -22.01 12.47 13.09
C ARG A 115 -21.96 12.23 11.59
N VAL A 116 -20.82 11.79 11.07
CA VAL A 116 -20.67 11.45 9.64
C VAL A 116 -21.51 10.23 9.29
N ALA A 117 -21.49 9.20 10.14
CA ALA A 117 -22.31 8.00 10.00
C ALA A 117 -23.80 8.32 10.00
N SER A 118 -24.26 9.16 10.93
CA SER A 118 -25.65 9.63 10.99
C SER A 118 -26.06 10.37 9.71
N TYR A 119 -25.18 11.19 9.15
CA TYR A 119 -25.42 11.88 7.88
C TYR A 119 -25.52 10.90 6.69
N VAL A 120 -24.66 9.88 6.65
CA VAL A 120 -24.72 8.84 5.62
C VAL A 120 -26.01 8.01 5.75
N HIS A 121 -26.40 7.67 6.98
CA HIS A 121 -27.60 6.91 7.27
C HIS A 121 -28.87 7.66 6.83
N LEU A 122 -28.90 8.99 6.99
CA LEU A 122 -30.01 9.84 6.55
C LEU A 122 -30.38 9.60 5.07
N CYS A 123 -29.38 9.43 4.21
CA CYS A 123 -29.56 9.18 2.78
C CYS A 123 -30.10 7.78 2.44
N THR A 124 -30.17 6.87 3.42
CA THR A 124 -30.81 5.56 3.28
C THR A 124 -32.28 5.58 3.72
N LEU A 125 -32.68 6.55 4.55
CA LEU A 125 -34.01 6.62 5.15
C LEU A 125 -35.02 7.41 4.30
N TYR A 126 -34.56 8.32 3.45
CA TYR A 126 -35.46 9.14 2.64
C TYR A 126 -35.54 8.66 1.19
N TRP A 127 -36.75 8.41 0.70
CA TRP A 127 -37.04 7.79 -0.60
C TRP A 127 -36.49 8.54 -1.83
N TRP A 128 -36.43 9.87 -1.76
CA TRP A 128 -35.94 10.77 -2.82
C TRP A 128 -34.41 10.89 -2.92
N LEU A 129 -33.67 10.34 -1.95
CA LEU A 129 -32.21 10.37 -1.93
C LEU A 129 -31.65 9.00 -2.31
N ARG A 130 -30.47 9.01 -2.91
CA ARG A 130 -29.68 7.78 -3.15
C ARG A 130 -28.68 7.59 -2.01
N PRO A 131 -28.41 6.36 -1.54
CA PRO A 131 -27.30 6.10 -0.61
C PRO A 131 -25.98 6.53 -1.21
N PHE A 132 -25.04 6.94 -0.35
CA PHE A 132 -23.70 7.28 -0.80
C PHE A 132 -22.99 6.05 -1.37
N GLY A 133 -22.43 6.16 -2.56
CA GLY A 133 -21.62 5.12 -3.20
C GLY A 133 -20.16 5.17 -2.76
N CYS A 134 -19.89 5.58 -1.52
CA CYS A 134 -18.55 5.73 -0.98
C CYS A 134 -18.46 5.20 0.45
N GLY A 135 -17.31 4.62 0.78
CA GLY A 135 -16.93 4.20 2.11
C GLY A 135 -15.72 5.02 2.55
N VAL A 136 -15.62 5.30 3.84
CA VAL A 136 -14.66 6.28 4.32
C VAL A 136 -13.91 5.73 5.54
N ILE A 137 -12.59 5.90 5.54
CA ILE A 137 -11.75 5.65 6.70
C ILE A 137 -11.39 7.00 7.33
N LEU A 138 -11.77 7.19 8.58
CA LEU A 138 -11.45 8.37 9.38
C LEU A 138 -10.38 8.00 10.41
N GLY A 139 -9.26 8.71 10.40
CA GLY A 139 -8.19 8.54 11.36
C GLY A 139 -7.81 9.86 11.99
N GLY A 140 -7.54 9.86 13.28
CA GLY A 140 -6.95 11.02 13.95
C GLY A 140 -6.26 10.67 15.25
N TYR A 141 -5.71 11.70 15.88
CA TYR A 141 -5.12 11.60 17.21
C TYR A 141 -5.94 12.43 18.19
N ASP A 142 -6.59 11.75 19.14
CA ASP A 142 -7.44 12.35 20.17
C ASP A 142 -6.71 12.40 21.52
N ARG A 143 -7.35 12.92 22.57
CA ARG A 143 -6.86 12.87 23.96
C ARG A 143 -6.63 11.44 24.44
N ASP A 144 -7.52 10.52 24.06
CA ASP A 144 -7.42 9.09 24.36
C ASP A 144 -6.41 8.33 23.46
N GLY A 145 -5.66 9.06 22.62
CA GLY A 145 -4.67 8.51 21.70
C GLY A 145 -5.20 8.29 20.28
N PRO A 146 -4.47 7.53 19.44
CA PRO A 146 -4.83 7.32 18.04
C PRO A 146 -6.09 6.46 17.91
N GLN A 147 -7.05 6.93 17.11
CA GLN A 147 -8.30 6.24 16.82
C GLN A 147 -8.59 6.15 15.32
N LEU A 148 -8.90 4.95 14.83
CA LEU A 148 -9.25 4.67 13.45
C LEU A 148 -10.70 4.17 13.38
N TYR A 149 -11.50 4.82 12.55
CA TYR A 149 -12.89 4.50 12.30
C TYR A 149 -13.13 4.23 10.82
N MET A 150 -14.05 3.33 10.54
CA MET A 150 -14.54 3.06 9.20
C MET A 150 -16.05 3.35 9.18
N VAL A 151 -16.47 4.11 8.18
CA VAL A 151 -17.88 4.42 7.92
C VAL A 151 -18.28 3.76 6.61
N GLU A 152 -19.27 2.88 6.70
CA GLU A 152 -19.85 2.18 5.57
C GLU A 152 -21.04 2.96 4.97
N PRO A 153 -21.40 2.72 3.69
CA PRO A 153 -22.52 3.42 3.04
C PRO A 153 -23.90 3.14 3.68
N SER A 154 -23.99 2.13 4.56
CA SER A 154 -25.14 1.85 5.42
C SER A 154 -25.34 2.90 6.53
N GLY A 155 -24.32 3.71 6.81
CA GLY A 155 -24.30 4.64 7.94
C GLY A 155 -23.83 4.01 9.24
N ILE A 156 -23.18 2.84 9.19
CA ILE A 156 -22.59 2.20 10.36
C ILE A 156 -21.13 2.68 10.52
N SER A 157 -20.78 3.12 11.73
CA SER A 157 -19.41 3.43 12.15
C SER A 157 -18.88 2.35 13.08
N TYR A 158 -17.70 1.80 12.76
CA TYR A 158 -16.97 0.90 13.67
C TYR A 158 -15.53 1.36 13.85
N ARG A 159 -15.00 1.07 15.04
CA ARG A 159 -13.61 1.33 15.41
C ARG A 159 -12.75 0.13 15.07
N TYR A 160 -11.64 0.36 14.36
CA TYR A 160 -10.74 -0.71 13.91
C TYR A 160 -9.30 -0.50 14.38
N PHE A 161 -8.55 -1.59 14.50
CA PHE A 161 -7.08 -1.52 14.59
C PHE A 161 -6.46 -1.38 13.18
N GLY A 162 -7.01 -2.08 12.21
CA GLY A 162 -6.70 -1.89 10.80
C GLY A 162 -7.97 -2.08 9.97
N ALA A 163 -8.15 -1.23 8.97
CA ALA A 163 -9.31 -1.22 8.10
C ALA A 163 -8.87 -1.20 6.64
N ALA A 164 -9.62 -1.91 5.79
CA ALA A 164 -9.39 -1.92 4.36
C ALA A 164 -10.74 -1.84 3.63
N ILE A 165 -10.81 -0.97 2.61
CA ILE A 165 -11.98 -0.76 1.75
C ILE A 165 -11.54 -0.83 0.28
N GLY A 166 -12.43 -1.28 -0.61
CA GLY A 166 -12.20 -1.34 -2.05
C GLY A 166 -11.95 -2.75 -2.57
N LYS A 167 -11.50 -2.85 -3.82
CA LYS A 167 -11.35 -4.10 -4.57
C LYS A 167 -10.48 -5.12 -3.84
N GLY A 168 -9.39 -4.63 -3.27
CA GLY A 168 -8.40 -5.41 -2.56
C GLY A 168 -8.71 -5.73 -1.09
N LYS A 169 -9.89 -5.39 -0.56
CA LYS A 169 -10.14 -5.40 0.90
C LYS A 169 -9.88 -6.76 1.56
N GLN A 170 -10.25 -7.87 0.92
CA GLN A 170 -10.13 -9.20 1.53
C GLN A 170 -8.66 -9.61 1.66
N ALA A 171 -7.88 -9.46 0.60
CA ALA A 171 -6.44 -9.76 0.62
C ALA A 171 -5.68 -8.80 1.56
N ALA A 172 -6.05 -7.51 1.56
CA ALA A 172 -5.47 -6.54 2.46
C ALA A 172 -5.73 -6.88 3.93
N LYS A 173 -6.95 -7.30 4.31
CA LYS A 173 -7.28 -7.73 5.67
C LYS A 173 -6.39 -8.89 6.15
N THR A 174 -6.19 -9.90 5.31
CA THR A 174 -5.33 -11.05 5.64
C THR A 174 -3.88 -10.65 5.89
N GLU A 175 -3.37 -9.63 5.20
CA GLU A 175 -2.03 -9.13 5.45
C GLU A 175 -1.96 -8.25 6.70
N ILE A 176 -2.99 -7.44 6.96
CA ILE A 176 -3.09 -6.61 8.17
C ILE A 176 -3.16 -7.49 9.43
N GLU A 177 -3.88 -8.61 9.38
CA GLU A 177 -3.99 -9.57 10.50
C GLU A 177 -2.66 -10.23 10.88
N LYS A 178 -1.72 -10.34 9.94
CA LYS A 178 -0.37 -10.87 10.22
C LYS A 178 0.51 -9.88 10.97
N LEU A 179 0.16 -8.60 10.96
CA LEU A 179 0.97 -7.53 11.55
C LEU A 179 0.62 -7.32 13.02
N LYS A 180 1.65 -7.12 13.84
CA LYS A 180 1.49 -6.71 15.25
C LYS A 180 1.34 -5.19 15.35
N LEU A 181 0.10 -4.72 15.18
CA LEU A 181 -0.22 -3.30 15.08
C LEU A 181 0.08 -2.49 16.36
N SER A 182 0.04 -3.12 17.53
CA SER A 182 0.27 -2.48 18.83
C SER A 182 1.74 -2.13 19.11
N GLU A 183 2.68 -2.81 18.47
CA GLU A 183 4.13 -2.66 18.71
C GLU A 183 4.80 -1.79 17.64
N MET A 184 4.15 -1.66 16.47
CA MET A 184 4.70 -1.02 15.29
C MET A 184 4.71 0.51 15.39
N THR A 185 5.76 1.13 14.87
CA THR A 185 5.88 2.58 14.70
C THR A 185 5.23 3.06 13.40
N CYS A 186 4.81 4.33 13.32
CA CYS A 186 4.20 4.90 12.14
C CYS A 186 5.13 4.86 10.92
N ARG A 187 6.45 4.94 11.11
CA ARG A 187 7.43 4.84 10.02
C ARG A 187 7.45 3.45 9.39
N GLU A 188 7.42 2.40 10.20
CA GLU A 188 7.30 1.02 9.74
C GLU A 188 5.91 0.77 9.14
N GLY A 189 4.86 1.31 9.77
CA GLY A 189 3.49 1.24 9.27
C GLY A 189 3.34 1.81 7.87
N VAL A 190 4.01 2.92 7.54
CA VAL A 190 4.05 3.47 6.17
C VAL A 190 4.64 2.47 5.17
N ILE A 191 5.70 1.77 5.54
CA ILE A 191 6.34 0.77 4.68
C ILE A 191 5.39 -0.42 4.49
N GLU A 192 4.79 -0.92 5.56
CA GLU A 192 3.90 -2.08 5.51
C GLU A 192 2.60 -1.78 4.75
N VAL A 193 1.94 -0.65 4.99
CA VAL A 193 0.76 -0.22 4.22
C VAL A 193 1.08 -0.19 2.73
N ALA A 194 2.23 0.37 2.38
CA ALA A 194 2.62 0.48 1.00
C ALA A 194 2.95 -0.91 0.40
N LYS A 195 3.66 -1.79 1.12
CA LYS A 195 3.87 -3.19 0.71
C LYS A 195 2.55 -3.92 0.45
N ILE A 196 1.57 -3.77 1.34
CA ILE A 196 0.25 -4.41 1.21
C ILE A 196 -0.46 -3.91 -0.05
N ILE A 197 -0.51 -2.59 -0.29
CA ILE A 197 -1.15 -2.03 -1.50
C ILE A 197 -0.50 -2.59 -2.76
N TYR A 198 0.83 -2.61 -2.82
CA TYR A 198 1.55 -3.17 -3.96
C TYR A 198 1.34 -4.69 -4.10
N LYS A 199 1.22 -5.44 -3.01
CA LYS A 199 0.97 -6.90 -3.05
C LYS A 199 -0.45 -7.22 -3.52
N VAL A 200 -1.41 -6.40 -3.12
CA VAL A 200 -2.83 -6.57 -3.45
C VAL A 200 -3.15 -6.10 -4.87
N HIS A 201 -2.35 -5.19 -5.40
CA HIS A 201 -2.45 -4.74 -6.80
C HIS A 201 -2.03 -5.84 -7.78
N ASP A 202 -2.94 -6.22 -8.67
CA ASP A 202 -2.71 -7.21 -9.73
C ASP A 202 -2.25 -6.50 -11.01
N GLU A 203 -0.93 -6.47 -11.25
CA GLU A 203 -0.31 -5.79 -12.40
C GLU A 203 -0.80 -6.33 -13.75
N ALA A 204 -1.32 -7.56 -13.81
CA ALA A 204 -1.82 -8.16 -15.05
C ALA A 204 -3.24 -7.66 -15.42
N LYS A 205 -4.02 -7.19 -14.45
CA LYS A 205 -5.41 -6.79 -14.65
C LYS A 205 -5.63 -5.30 -14.45
N ASP A 206 -4.85 -4.66 -13.60
CA ASP A 206 -5.07 -3.30 -13.16
C ASP A 206 -4.13 -2.31 -13.85
N LYS A 207 -4.64 -1.10 -14.09
CA LYS A 207 -3.85 0.00 -14.67
C LYS A 207 -2.78 0.44 -13.68
N ALA A 208 -1.70 1.01 -14.21
CA ALA A 208 -0.69 1.68 -13.39
C ALA A 208 -1.35 2.61 -12.35
N PHE A 209 -0.84 2.60 -11.12
CA PHE A 209 -1.41 3.36 -10.02
C PHE A 209 -0.37 4.30 -9.39
N GLU A 210 -0.87 5.35 -8.77
CA GLU A 210 -0.11 6.26 -7.91
C GLU A 210 -0.51 5.99 -6.46
N LEU A 211 0.47 5.84 -5.58
CA LEU A 211 0.24 5.65 -4.16
C LEU A 211 0.14 7.01 -3.44
N GLU A 212 -1.01 7.30 -2.83
CA GLU A 212 -1.18 8.46 -1.93
C GLU A 212 -1.13 7.96 -0.49
N MET A 213 -0.36 8.61 0.38
CA MET A 213 -0.27 8.26 1.80
C MET A 213 -0.38 9.50 2.69
N SER A 214 -0.89 9.27 3.88
CA SER A 214 -0.95 10.26 4.95
C SER A 214 -0.78 9.59 6.29
N TRP A 215 -0.36 10.38 7.27
CA TRP A 215 -0.25 9.91 8.64
C TRP A 215 -0.68 10.99 9.62
N VAL A 216 -1.00 10.55 10.82
CA VAL A 216 -1.19 11.39 12.00
C VAL A 216 -0.41 10.73 13.12
N CYS A 217 0.73 11.29 13.50
CA CYS A 217 1.61 10.68 14.49
C CYS A 217 2.11 11.72 15.50
N ASP A 218 2.72 11.23 16.59
CA ASP A 218 3.37 12.12 17.55
C ASP A 218 4.55 12.89 16.91
N GLU A 219 5.26 12.31 15.93
CA GLU A 219 6.30 13.02 15.16
C GLU A 219 5.74 14.20 14.36
N SER A 220 4.52 14.08 13.82
CA SER A 220 3.85 15.16 13.10
C SER A 220 3.19 16.17 14.04
N LYS A 221 3.57 16.19 15.32
CA LYS A 221 2.95 17.00 16.39
C LYS A 221 1.44 16.78 16.49
N ARG A 222 1.00 15.54 16.26
CA ARG A 222 -0.42 15.12 16.21
C ARG A 222 -1.22 15.84 15.13
N GLN A 223 -0.55 16.31 14.08
CA GLN A 223 -1.20 16.93 12.94
C GLN A 223 -1.26 15.98 11.75
N HIS A 224 -2.32 16.09 10.97
CA HIS A 224 -2.48 15.34 9.74
C HIS A 224 -1.56 15.91 8.67
N GLU A 225 -0.59 15.10 8.27
CA GLU A 225 0.37 15.43 7.23
C GLU A 225 0.24 14.45 6.06
N LYS A 226 0.25 15.02 4.85
CA LYS A 226 0.31 14.23 3.63
C LYS A 226 1.76 13.94 3.29
N ARG A 227 2.09 12.67 3.08
CA ARG A 227 3.46 12.27 2.76
C ARG A 227 3.51 11.71 1.35
N LYS A 228 4.42 12.24 0.53
CA LYS A 228 4.77 11.57 -0.73
C LYS A 228 5.73 10.42 -0.41
N PRO A 229 5.46 9.20 -0.88
CA PRO A 229 6.35 8.05 -0.71
C PRO A 229 7.81 8.41 -1.04
N ARG A 230 8.02 9.12 -2.17
CA ARG A 230 9.33 9.35 -2.79
C ARG A 230 10.33 10.21 -1.98
N GLN A 231 9.85 11.08 -1.10
CA GLN A 231 10.71 11.93 -0.25
C GLN A 231 11.06 11.24 1.07
N GLN A 232 10.12 10.44 1.56
CA GLN A 232 10.14 9.63 2.78
C GLN A 232 11.01 8.38 2.84
N LEU A 233 10.81 7.60 1.79
CA LEU A 233 11.10 6.19 1.77
C LEU A 233 12.57 6.02 1.44
N GLY A 234 13.38 5.91 2.49
CA GLY A 234 14.83 5.71 2.43
C GLY A 234 15.26 4.46 1.66
N MET A 235 16.51 4.06 1.85
CA MET A 235 17.10 2.89 1.16
C MET A 235 16.21 1.64 1.21
N LEU A 236 15.47 1.39 2.29
CA LEU A 236 14.62 0.19 2.47
C LEU A 236 13.52 0.03 1.40
N TRP A 237 12.90 1.12 0.97
CA TRP A 237 11.83 1.08 -0.02
C TRP A 237 12.35 1.02 -1.45
N LYS A 238 13.46 1.73 -1.71
CA LYS A 238 14.21 1.58 -2.95
C LYS A 238 14.69 0.13 -3.09
N LYS A 239 15.22 -0.45 -2.01
CA LYS A 239 15.63 -1.87 -1.88
C LYS A 239 14.44 -2.80 -2.15
N TRP A 240 13.27 -2.55 -1.58
CA TRP A 240 12.07 -3.38 -1.82
C TRP A 240 11.50 -3.25 -3.24
N MET A 241 11.38 -2.04 -3.79
CA MET A 241 10.97 -1.82 -5.19
C MET A 241 11.96 -2.43 -6.18
N LEU A 242 13.27 -2.40 -5.87
CA LEU A 242 14.31 -3.01 -6.68
C LEU A 242 14.19 -4.54 -6.64
N ILE A 243 13.99 -5.14 -5.45
CA ILE A 243 13.73 -6.59 -5.30
C ILE A 243 12.47 -7.01 -6.07
N ARG A 244 11.41 -6.20 -6.07
CA ARG A 244 10.20 -6.47 -6.85
C ARG A 244 10.45 -6.37 -8.36
N LYS A 245 11.22 -5.37 -8.82
CA LYS A 245 11.62 -5.23 -10.24
C LYS A 245 12.53 -6.36 -10.73
N LEU A 246 13.39 -6.91 -9.85
CA LEU A 246 14.20 -8.08 -10.16
C LEU A 246 13.37 -9.37 -10.25
N ASN A 247 12.21 -9.43 -9.57
CA ASN A 247 11.27 -10.56 -9.62
C ASN A 247 10.11 -10.38 -10.63
N SER A 248 10.08 -9.27 -11.39
CA SER A 248 9.14 -9.08 -12.50
C SER A 248 9.74 -9.59 -13.81
N PRO A 249 8.94 -10.12 -14.75
CA PRO A 249 9.45 -10.54 -16.05
C PRO A 249 10.12 -9.35 -16.76
N LEU A 250 11.39 -9.49 -17.11
CA LEU A 250 12.03 -8.60 -18.07
C LEU A 250 11.43 -8.93 -19.45
N GLY A 251 11.19 -7.90 -20.27
CA GLY A 251 10.59 -8.07 -21.59
C GLY A 251 11.30 -9.14 -22.43
N ASP A 252 10.47 -9.83 -23.21
CA ASP A 252 10.74 -10.89 -24.19
C ASP A 252 12.00 -11.75 -23.91
N HIS A 253 11.81 -12.69 -22.97
CA HIS A 253 12.51 -13.97 -22.83
C HIS A 253 13.67 -14.14 -21.82
N CYS A 254 13.84 -13.27 -20.81
CA CYS A 254 14.76 -13.56 -19.68
C CYS A 254 14.13 -13.33 -18.29
N CYS A 255 14.35 -14.27 -17.37
CA CYS A 255 14.02 -14.15 -15.94
C CYS A 255 15.29 -14.39 -15.09
N LEU A 256 15.66 -13.43 -14.25
CA LEU A 256 16.76 -13.56 -13.30
C LEU A 256 16.20 -13.93 -11.92
N TYR A 257 16.70 -15.00 -11.31
CA TYR A 257 16.27 -15.46 -9.98
C TYR A 257 17.47 -15.48 -9.03
N VAL A 258 17.53 -14.49 -8.14
CA VAL A 258 18.53 -14.44 -7.07
C VAL A 258 17.95 -15.13 -5.83
N ILE A 259 18.48 -16.32 -5.51
CA ILE A 259 18.07 -17.09 -4.31
C ILE A 259 19.21 -16.97 -3.31
N GLY A 260 19.06 -16.10 -2.31
CA GLY A 260 20.02 -15.97 -1.22
C GLY A 260 19.30 -15.95 0.13
N SER A 261 19.70 -16.82 1.06
CA SER A 261 19.13 -16.99 2.40
C SER A 261 19.61 -15.95 3.43
N LEU A 262 20.25 -14.84 3.01
CA LEU A 262 20.84 -13.84 3.90
C LEU A 262 20.55 -12.37 3.51
N PHE A 263 19.37 -12.10 2.96
CA PHE A 263 18.96 -10.72 2.60
C PHE A 263 18.72 -9.78 3.80
N SER A 264 18.77 -10.29 5.05
CA SER A 264 18.49 -9.49 6.25
C SER A 264 19.62 -8.54 6.67
N GLN A 265 20.87 -8.71 6.19
CA GLN A 265 22.01 -7.95 6.74
C GLN A 265 22.79 -7.04 5.77
N CYS A 266 22.74 -7.22 4.45
CA CYS A 266 23.55 -6.39 3.54
C CYS A 266 22.83 -5.10 3.05
N GLN A 267 23.45 -3.94 3.25
CA GLN A 267 23.03 -2.62 2.71
C GLN A 267 23.80 -2.32 1.41
N ILE A 268 23.15 -2.42 0.24
CA ILE A 268 23.76 -2.10 -1.06
C ILE A 268 23.53 -0.62 -1.43
N PRO A 269 24.55 0.17 -1.84
CA PRO A 269 24.37 1.54 -2.30
C PRO A 269 23.70 1.57 -3.69
N SER A 270 22.55 2.24 -3.79
CA SER A 270 21.69 2.24 -4.99
C SER A 270 22.26 2.96 -6.22
N GLY A 271 23.38 3.68 -6.10
CA GLY A 271 23.93 4.53 -7.17
C GLY A 271 24.72 3.78 -8.26
N GLU A 272 25.17 2.56 -8.00
CA GLU A 272 25.94 1.78 -8.98
C GLU A 272 25.06 0.98 -9.94
N ILE A 273 23.88 0.55 -9.48
CA ILE A 273 22.95 -0.26 -10.27
C ILE A 273 22.23 0.57 -11.33
N GLU A 274 21.95 1.86 -11.07
CA GLU A 274 21.32 2.76 -12.05
C GLU A 274 22.22 3.07 -13.27
N LYS A 275 23.53 2.79 -13.17
CA LYS A 275 24.48 2.92 -14.29
C LYS A 275 24.43 1.72 -15.24
N LEU A 276 23.80 0.61 -14.84
CA LEU A 276 23.71 -0.59 -15.67
C LEU A 276 22.58 -0.44 -16.69
N LYS A 277 22.96 -0.36 -17.97
CA LYS A 277 22.02 -0.45 -19.09
C LYS A 277 21.63 -1.91 -19.35
N LEU A 278 20.76 -2.45 -18.49
CA LEU A 278 20.31 -3.86 -18.52
C LEU A 278 19.66 -4.29 -19.86
N SER A 279 19.16 -3.37 -20.67
CA SER A 279 18.57 -3.65 -21.99
C SER A 279 19.60 -3.91 -23.09
N GLU A 280 20.88 -3.57 -22.87
CA GLU A 280 21.97 -3.69 -23.85
C GLU A 280 22.91 -4.87 -23.54
N MET A 281 22.62 -5.68 -22.50
CA MET A 281 23.52 -6.71 -21.98
C MET A 281 22.96 -8.13 -22.18
N THR A 282 23.84 -9.11 -22.37
CA THR A 282 23.45 -10.53 -22.37
C THR A 282 23.13 -11.01 -20.95
N CYS A 283 22.25 -12.02 -20.81
CA CYS A 283 21.81 -12.48 -19.48
C CYS A 283 22.99 -13.00 -18.62
N ARG A 284 24.07 -13.51 -19.23
CA ARG A 284 25.32 -13.88 -18.53
C ARG A 284 26.12 -12.68 -18.03
N GLU A 285 26.24 -11.62 -18.84
CA GLU A 285 26.92 -10.39 -18.43
C GLU A 285 26.14 -9.66 -17.33
N GLY A 286 24.80 -9.69 -17.41
CA GLY A 286 23.92 -9.18 -16.35
C GLY A 286 24.14 -9.88 -15.01
N VAL A 287 24.24 -11.21 -14.99
CA VAL A 287 24.55 -11.98 -13.76
C VAL A 287 25.92 -11.58 -13.19
N ILE A 288 26.93 -11.42 -14.04
CA ILE A 288 28.29 -11.05 -13.62
C ILE A 288 28.33 -9.63 -13.03
N GLU A 289 27.68 -8.66 -13.66
CA GLU A 289 27.65 -7.28 -13.15
C GLU A 289 26.84 -7.16 -11.85
N VAL A 290 25.71 -7.88 -11.75
CA VAL A 290 24.95 -7.94 -10.49
C VAL A 290 25.76 -8.61 -9.39
N ALA A 291 26.51 -9.69 -9.69
CA ALA A 291 27.40 -10.33 -8.74
C ALA A 291 28.52 -9.39 -8.29
N LYS A 292 29.19 -8.68 -9.23
CA LYS A 292 30.25 -7.69 -8.91
C LYS A 292 29.76 -6.61 -7.96
N ILE A 293 28.54 -6.09 -8.18
CA ILE A 293 27.94 -5.10 -7.28
C ILE A 293 27.73 -5.71 -5.91
N ILE A 294 27.14 -6.90 -5.81
CA ILE A 294 26.90 -7.57 -4.52
C ILE A 294 28.22 -7.81 -3.77
N TYR A 295 29.27 -8.27 -4.46
CA TYR A 295 30.60 -8.46 -3.87
C TYR A 295 31.22 -7.14 -3.40
N LYS A 296 31.15 -6.08 -4.20
CA LYS A 296 31.71 -4.77 -3.86
C LYS A 296 31.07 -4.17 -2.61
N VAL A 297 29.75 -4.30 -2.48
CA VAL A 297 29.03 -3.89 -1.28
C VAL A 297 29.46 -4.70 -0.06
N HIS A 298 29.66 -6.00 -0.25
CA HIS A 298 30.02 -6.88 0.85
C HIS A 298 31.46 -6.63 1.35
N ASP A 299 32.39 -6.30 0.44
CA ASP A 299 33.77 -5.96 0.78
C ASP A 299 33.85 -4.65 1.60
N GLU A 300 32.98 -3.68 1.29
CA GLU A 300 32.84 -2.44 2.07
C GLU A 300 32.26 -2.68 3.48
N ALA A 301 31.50 -3.76 3.70
CA ALA A 301 30.84 -4.08 4.96
C ALA A 301 31.70 -4.91 5.94
N LYS A 302 32.86 -5.44 5.52
CA LYS A 302 33.77 -6.29 6.35
C LYS A 302 33.08 -7.43 7.13
N ASP A 303 32.02 -8.01 6.58
CA ASP A 303 31.35 -9.16 7.21
C ASP A 303 31.87 -10.52 6.67
N LYS A 304 31.54 -11.59 7.40
CA LYS A 304 32.01 -12.98 7.21
C LYS A 304 31.79 -13.52 5.80
N ALA A 305 32.57 -14.55 5.43
CA ALA A 305 32.43 -15.28 4.17
C ALA A 305 30.98 -15.69 3.90
N PHE A 306 30.49 -15.38 2.70
CA PHE A 306 29.14 -15.70 2.24
C PHE A 306 29.19 -16.49 0.94
N GLU A 307 28.21 -17.36 0.75
CA GLU A 307 28.00 -18.07 -0.51
C GLU A 307 26.84 -17.41 -1.26
N LEU A 308 27.10 -17.06 -2.53
CA LEU A 308 26.14 -16.44 -3.42
C LEU A 308 25.70 -17.47 -4.45
N GLU A 309 24.44 -17.91 -4.37
CA GLU A 309 23.81 -18.71 -5.43
C GLU A 309 22.98 -17.81 -6.34
N MET A 310 23.23 -17.90 -7.64
CA MET A 310 22.47 -17.17 -8.67
C MET A 310 21.98 -18.14 -9.72
N SER A 311 20.74 -17.95 -10.15
CA SER A 311 20.16 -18.66 -11.28
C SER A 311 19.56 -17.70 -12.29
N TRP A 312 19.67 -18.05 -13.57
CA TRP A 312 19.02 -17.30 -14.64
C TRP A 312 18.36 -18.26 -15.62
N VAL A 313 17.38 -17.72 -16.33
CA VAL A 313 16.67 -18.39 -17.41
C VAL A 313 16.77 -17.50 -18.64
N CYS A 314 17.33 -18.04 -19.72
CA CYS A 314 17.48 -17.38 -21.02
C CYS A 314 17.07 -18.35 -22.13
N ASP A 315 16.75 -17.84 -23.31
CA ASP A 315 16.56 -18.70 -24.50
C ASP A 315 17.84 -19.49 -24.83
N GLU A 316 19.03 -18.94 -24.54
CA GLU A 316 20.31 -19.66 -24.63
C GLU A 316 20.40 -20.86 -23.68
N SER A 317 19.74 -20.81 -22.52
CA SER A 317 19.72 -21.91 -21.54
C SER A 317 18.60 -22.92 -21.80
N LYS A 318 17.97 -22.88 -22.99
CA LYS A 318 16.80 -23.71 -23.36
C LYS A 318 15.67 -23.65 -22.33
N ARG A 319 15.53 -22.54 -21.61
CA ARG A 319 14.55 -22.34 -20.53
C ARG A 319 14.72 -23.27 -19.32
N LEU A 320 15.91 -23.83 -19.13
CA LEU A 320 16.29 -24.53 -17.90
C LEU A 320 17.01 -23.57 -16.96
N HIS A 321 16.87 -23.79 -15.65
CA HIS A 321 17.60 -23.05 -14.62
C HIS A 321 19.08 -23.42 -14.68
N GLU A 322 19.92 -22.53 -15.21
CA GLU A 322 21.37 -22.63 -15.05
C GLU A 322 21.76 -21.99 -13.73
N LYS A 323 22.51 -22.73 -12.91
CA LYS A 323 23.13 -22.23 -11.67
C LYS A 323 24.55 -21.77 -11.99
N ALA A 324 24.92 -20.56 -11.59
CA ALA A 324 26.33 -20.20 -11.52
C ALA A 324 26.92 -20.75 -10.22
N SER A 325 27.92 -21.62 -10.34
CA SER A 325 28.73 -22.01 -9.18
C SER A 325 29.60 -20.83 -8.74
N PRO A 326 29.89 -20.70 -7.43
CA PRO A 326 30.73 -19.61 -6.92
C PRO A 326 32.07 -19.48 -7.68
N ALA A 327 32.69 -20.60 -8.03
CA ALA A 327 33.98 -20.64 -8.73
C ALA A 327 33.99 -19.92 -10.10
N VAL A 328 32.89 -19.98 -10.86
CA VAL A 328 32.79 -19.36 -12.20
C VAL A 328 32.63 -17.84 -12.11
N ILE A 329 31.94 -17.37 -11.07
CA ILE A 329 31.77 -15.94 -10.79
C ILE A 329 33.10 -15.33 -10.31
N TYR A 330 33.83 -16.04 -9.45
CA TYR A 330 35.12 -15.58 -8.90
C TYR A 330 36.21 -15.45 -9.98
N LEU A 331 36.33 -16.41 -10.90
CA LEU A 331 37.37 -16.45 -11.94
C LEU A 331 37.33 -15.27 -12.94
N LYS A 332 36.17 -14.63 -13.12
CA LYS A 332 36.02 -13.46 -14.02
C LYS A 332 35.99 -12.12 -13.28
N ALA A 333 35.85 -12.11 -11.97
CA ALA A 333 35.77 -10.91 -11.15
C ALA A 333 37.14 -10.45 -10.60
N PHE A 334 38.09 -11.36 -10.43
CA PHE A 334 39.40 -11.07 -9.82
C PHE A 334 40.54 -11.08 -10.85
N PHE A 335 40.94 -9.89 -11.33
CA PHE A 335 42.27 -9.64 -11.90
C PHE A 335 43.13 -8.73 -11.00
N PHE A 336 42.66 -8.41 -9.80
CA PHE A 336 43.38 -7.62 -8.79
C PHE A 336 43.07 -8.21 -7.41
N VAL A 337 44.10 -8.30 -6.56
CA VAL A 337 44.09 -8.72 -5.14
C VAL A 337 44.41 -10.20 -4.88
N GLU A 338 45.61 -10.43 -4.37
CA GLU A 338 46.17 -11.71 -3.92
C GLU A 338 45.76 -12.04 -2.46
N HIS A 339 45.62 -13.35 -2.20
CA HIS A 339 45.53 -14.06 -0.91
C HIS A 339 44.18 -14.14 -0.19
N VAL A 340 43.45 -15.26 -0.37
CA VAL A 340 42.84 -16.06 0.73
C VAL A 340 42.71 -17.54 0.29
N LYS A 341 43.10 -18.48 1.17
CA LYS A 341 43.00 -19.95 0.99
C LYS A 341 41.56 -20.46 1.22
N ILE A 342 41.12 -21.41 0.40
CA ILE A 342 39.79 -22.04 0.43
C ILE A 342 39.88 -23.45 1.04
N GLN A 343 38.91 -23.81 1.89
CA GLN A 343 38.63 -25.20 2.28
C GLN A 343 37.20 -25.52 1.85
N VAL A 344 37.06 -26.45 0.89
CA VAL A 344 35.78 -26.83 0.29
C VAL A 344 35.23 -28.05 1.03
N GLY A 345 34.04 -27.93 1.62
CA GLY A 345 33.22 -29.06 2.05
C GLY A 345 32.05 -29.20 1.09
N LEU A 346 31.97 -30.33 0.38
CA LEU A 346 30.81 -30.67 -0.46
C LEU A 346 29.63 -31.13 0.41
N CYS A 347 28.43 -30.65 0.08
CA CYS A 347 27.21 -31.46 0.08
C CYS A 347 26.20 -30.91 -0.92
#